data_AF-A0A453I046-F1
#
_entry.id   AF-A0A453I046-F1
#
_cell.length_a   1.000
_cell.length_b   1.000
_cell.length_c   1.000
_cell.angle_alpha   90.00
_cell.angle_beta   90.00
_cell.angle_gamma   90.00
#
_symmetry.space_group_name_H-M   'P 1'
#
loop_
_entity.id
_entity.type
_entity.pdbx_description
1 polymer ?
#
loop_
_entity_poly.entity_id
_entity_poly.type
_entity_poly.pdbx_seq_one_letter_code
_entity_poly.pdbx_strand_id
1 'polypeptide(L)'
;MLSLCGDDALRELSSPGKSGSFFYLTNDDRYMIKTMKKSEVKMLLKMLHAYYNHVRAFENTLVAKFFGLHCVKLAGANQKKVRFVIMGNLFCSDHTIHRRFDLKGSSLGRTTDKPQAEIDEYTTLKDLDLNFIFRLQKQWFEEFRSRQVDKDCEFLEQEKIMDYSLLVGVHFRGKREILKALCKNTKC
;
A
#
# COMPACT_ATOMS: atom_id res chain seq x y z
N MET A 1 -21.00 5.04 0.11
CA MET A 1 -21.78 4.09 -0.71
C MET A 1 -21.59 4.40 -2.19
N LEU A 2 -21.67 5.67 -2.62
CA LEU A 2 -21.47 6.08 -4.02
C LEU A 2 -20.14 5.63 -4.64
N SER A 3 -19.01 5.70 -3.92
CA SER A 3 -17.70 5.30 -4.46
C SER A 3 -17.57 3.82 -4.84
N LEU A 4 -18.37 2.93 -4.23
CA LEU A 4 -18.28 1.48 -4.39
C LEU A 4 -19.47 0.87 -5.14
N CYS A 5 -20.62 1.55 -5.13
CA CYS A 5 -21.88 1.07 -5.68
C CYS A 5 -22.54 2.08 -6.63
N GLY A 6 -21.77 3.03 -7.15
CA GLY A 6 -22.21 3.89 -8.25
C GLY A 6 -22.26 3.14 -9.58
N ASP A 7 -22.67 3.83 -10.63
CA ASP A 7 -22.78 3.27 -12.00
C ASP A 7 -21.40 3.05 -12.66
N ASP A 8 -20.37 3.57 -12.00
CA ASP A 8 -18.99 3.59 -12.41
C ASP A 8 -18.29 2.24 -12.16
N ALA A 9 -17.68 1.68 -13.20
CA ALA A 9 -16.92 0.44 -13.08
C ALA A 9 -15.65 0.62 -12.24
N LEU A 10 -15.30 -0.40 -11.46
CA LEU A 10 -14.03 -0.44 -10.72
C LEU A 10 -12.86 -0.62 -11.68
N ARG A 11 -11.74 0.07 -11.42
CA ARG A 11 -10.50 -0.09 -12.19
C ARG A 11 -9.70 -1.26 -11.64
N GLU A 12 -9.50 -2.31 -12.44
CA GLU A 12 -8.62 -3.42 -12.08
C GLU A 12 -7.16 -2.98 -12.14
N LEU A 13 -6.42 -3.27 -11.07
CA LEU A 13 -4.98 -3.10 -11.02
C LEU A 13 -4.33 -4.46 -11.23
N SER A 14 -3.62 -4.61 -12.34
CA SER A 14 -2.76 -5.76 -12.58
C SER A 14 -1.77 -5.86 -11.44
N SER A 15 -1.91 -6.89 -10.60
CA SER A 15 -1.01 -7.14 -9.49
C SER A 15 0.01 -8.18 -9.96
N PRO A 16 1.27 -7.80 -10.25
CA PRO A 16 2.34 -8.76 -10.53
C PRO A 16 2.82 -9.49 -9.25
N GLY A 17 2.09 -9.36 -8.14
CA GLY A 17 2.50 -9.89 -6.84
C GLY A 17 2.39 -11.43 -6.77
N LYS A 18 3.36 -12.06 -6.08
CA LYS A 18 3.41 -13.52 -5.85
C LYS A 18 2.14 -14.14 -5.25
N SER A 19 1.25 -13.34 -4.65
CA SER A 19 0.06 -13.83 -3.94
C SER A 19 -1.06 -14.29 -4.88
N GLY A 20 -1.08 -13.82 -6.13
CA GLY A 20 -2.18 -14.05 -7.08
C GLY A 20 -3.49 -13.37 -6.67
N SER A 21 -3.42 -12.33 -5.83
CA SER A 21 -4.59 -11.53 -5.45
C SER A 21 -4.87 -10.45 -6.50
N PHE A 22 -6.15 -10.25 -6.79
CA PHE A 22 -6.64 -9.14 -7.62
C PHE A 22 -6.87 -7.91 -6.75
N PHE A 23 -6.52 -6.76 -7.31
CA PHE A 23 -6.77 -5.46 -6.71
C PHE A 23 -7.66 -4.65 -7.63
N TYR A 24 -8.60 -3.94 -7.04
CA TYR A 24 -9.44 -2.98 -7.74
C TYR A 24 -9.37 -1.64 -7.01
N LEU A 25 -9.56 -0.56 -7.75
CA LEU A 25 -9.57 0.80 -7.24
C LEU A 25 -10.88 1.46 -7.62
N THR A 26 -11.47 2.20 -6.69
CA THR A 26 -12.65 3.02 -6.97
C THR A 26 -12.30 4.16 -7.93
N ASN A 27 -13.26 4.68 -8.67
CA ASN A 27 -13.00 5.76 -9.64
C ASN A 27 -12.56 7.06 -9.01
N ASP A 28 -12.97 7.32 -7.77
CA ASP A 28 -12.55 8.46 -6.97
C ASP A 28 -11.21 8.25 -6.24
N ASP A 29 -10.49 7.16 -6.54
CA ASP A 29 -9.21 6.78 -5.93
C ASP A 29 -9.24 6.56 -4.40
N ARG A 30 -10.39 6.66 -3.72
CA ARG A 30 -10.43 6.64 -2.24
C ARG A 30 -10.22 5.26 -1.64
N TYR A 31 -10.74 4.22 -2.30
CA TYR A 31 -10.79 2.87 -1.75
C TYR A 31 -10.19 1.85 -2.69
N MET A 32 -9.47 0.89 -2.10
CA MET A 32 -8.99 -0.31 -2.77
C MET A 32 -9.81 -1.51 -2.34
N ILE A 33 -10.06 -2.43 -3.27
CA ILE A 33 -10.64 -3.73 -3.01
C ILE A 33 -9.58 -4.77 -3.31
N LYS A 34 -9.26 -5.62 -2.33
CA LYS A 34 -8.29 -6.71 -2.49
C LYS A 34 -8.98 -8.05 -2.29
N THR A 35 -8.82 -8.96 -3.24
CA THR A 35 -9.27 -10.35 -3.05
C THR A 35 -8.40 -11.08 -2.03
N MET A 36 -9.02 -11.86 -1.17
CA MET A 36 -8.38 -12.52 -0.02
C MET A 36 -8.59 -14.03 -0.07
N LYS A 37 -7.55 -14.79 0.27
CA LYS A 37 -7.62 -16.23 0.53
C LYS A 37 -8.40 -16.49 1.81
N LYS A 38 -8.97 -17.70 1.94
CA LYS A 38 -9.72 -18.11 3.15
C LYS A 38 -8.85 -18.02 4.42
N SER A 39 -7.55 -18.31 4.31
CA SER A 39 -6.60 -18.20 5.42
C SER A 39 -6.39 -16.75 5.87
N GLU A 40 -6.22 -15.81 4.94
CA GLU A 40 -6.06 -14.38 5.25
C GLU A 40 -7.32 -13.81 5.91
N VAL A 41 -8.50 -14.23 5.46
CA VAL A 41 -9.77 -13.84 6.12
C VAL A 41 -9.86 -14.36 7.55
N LYS A 42 -9.47 -15.61 7.80
CA LYS A 42 -9.41 -16.14 9.18
C LYS A 42 -8.44 -15.35 10.05
N MET A 43 -7.30 -14.94 9.49
CA MET A 43 -6.32 -14.13 10.19
C MET A 43 -6.90 -12.77 10.55
N LEU A 44 -7.50 -12.06 9.59
CA LEU A 44 -8.12 -10.75 9.83
C LEU A 44 -9.22 -10.82 10.90
N LEU A 45 -10.05 -11.85 10.88
CA LEU A 45 -11.09 -12.05 11.90
C LEU A 45 -10.50 -12.35 13.28
N LYS A 46 -9.39 -13.08 13.34
CA LYS A 46 -8.69 -13.40 14.59
C LYS A 46 -8.10 -12.14 15.25
N MET A 47 -7.46 -11.28 14.46
CA MET A 47 -6.84 -10.03 14.93
C MET A 47 -7.84 -8.88 15.13
N LEU A 48 -9.12 -9.04 14.75
CA LEU A 48 -10.06 -7.93 14.61
C LEU A 48 -10.22 -7.08 15.88
N HIS A 49 -10.27 -7.73 17.05
CA HIS A 49 -10.40 -7.02 18.32
C HIS A 49 -9.14 -6.22 18.66
N ALA A 50 -7.95 -6.81 18.46
CA ALA A 50 -6.68 -6.13 18.66
C ALA A 50 -6.50 -4.98 17.67
N TYR A 51 -6.81 -5.21 16.39
CA TYR A 51 -6.82 -4.18 15.34
C TYR A 51 -7.72 -3.00 15.70
N TYR A 52 -8.95 -3.25 16.16
CA TYR A 52 -9.86 -2.18 16.58
C TYR A 52 -9.27 -1.34 17.73
N ASN A 53 -8.72 -1.99 18.74
CA ASN A 53 -8.10 -1.30 19.88
C ASN A 53 -6.87 -0.50 19.44
N HIS A 54 -6.05 -1.04 18.55
CA HIS A 54 -4.87 -0.38 18.00
C HIS A 54 -5.22 0.88 17.22
N VAL A 55 -6.12 0.77 16.24
CA VAL A 55 -6.56 1.91 15.42
C VAL A 55 -7.24 2.99 16.27
N ARG A 56 -7.97 2.60 17.33
CA ARG A 56 -8.58 3.55 18.26
C ARG A 56 -7.56 4.27 19.14
N ALA A 57 -6.49 3.59 19.54
CA ALA A 57 -5.47 4.15 20.42
C ALA A 57 -4.44 5.02 19.67
N PHE A 58 -4.17 4.71 18.40
CA PHE A 58 -3.13 5.35 17.59
C PHE A 58 -3.72 5.95 16.31
N GLU A 59 -4.17 7.20 16.38
CA GLU A 59 -4.83 7.91 15.27
C GLU A 59 -3.95 7.98 13.99
N ASN A 60 -2.63 8.05 14.17
CA ASN A 60 -1.65 8.13 13.10
C ASN A 60 -1.18 6.77 12.57
N THR A 61 -1.82 5.66 12.96
CA THR A 61 -1.41 4.31 12.51
C THR A 61 -1.27 4.19 11.01
N LEU A 62 -0.18 3.55 10.60
CA LEU A 62 0.16 3.23 9.22
C LEU A 62 -0.43 1.88 8.79
N VAL A 63 -1.04 1.14 9.73
CA VAL A 63 -1.75 -0.10 9.42
C VAL A 63 -2.92 0.19 8.48
N ALA A 64 -3.10 -0.68 7.49
CA ALA A 64 -4.17 -0.56 6.51
C ALA A 64 -5.54 -0.38 7.18
N LYS A 65 -6.25 0.69 6.81
CA LYS A 65 -7.60 0.97 7.29
C LYS A 65 -8.60 0.09 6.54
N PHE A 66 -9.12 -0.93 7.21
CA PHE A 66 -10.16 -1.81 6.68
C PHE A 66 -11.55 -1.21 6.92
N PHE A 67 -12.35 -1.14 5.86
CA PHE A 67 -13.72 -0.62 5.91
C PHE A 67 -14.79 -1.69 5.78
N GLY A 68 -14.42 -2.87 5.27
CA GLY A 68 -15.36 -3.98 5.14
C GLY A 68 -14.69 -5.26 4.68
N LEU A 69 -15.15 -6.38 5.21
CA LEU A 69 -14.77 -7.73 4.78
C LEU A 69 -16.02 -8.41 4.24
N HIS A 70 -15.99 -8.81 2.97
CA HIS A 70 -17.15 -9.34 2.27
C HIS A 70 -16.85 -10.70 1.64
N CYS A 71 -17.90 -11.48 1.46
CA CYS A 71 -17.86 -12.75 0.75
C CYS A 71 -19.05 -12.84 -0.21
N VAL A 72 -18.76 -12.95 -1.49
CA VAL A 72 -19.77 -13.19 -2.53
C VAL A 72 -19.74 -14.67 -2.92
N LYS A 73 -20.92 -15.28 -2.99
CA LYS A 73 -21.10 -16.62 -3.56
C LYS A 73 -21.59 -16.45 -4.98
N LEU A 74 -20.80 -16.89 -5.96
CA LEU A 74 -21.24 -16.88 -7.35
C LEU A 74 -22.28 -17.99 -7.55
N ALA A 75 -23.39 -17.66 -8.22
CA ALA A 75 -24.43 -18.61 -8.58
C ALA A 75 -23.97 -19.49 -9.75
N GLY A 76 -24.36 -20.77 -9.76
CA GLY A 76 -24.00 -21.75 -10.80
C GLY A 76 -23.50 -23.08 -10.22
N ALA A 77 -23.18 -24.03 -11.12
CA ALA A 77 -22.76 -25.40 -10.75
C ALA A 77 -21.50 -25.44 -9.87
N ASN A 78 -20.59 -24.48 -10.05
CA ASN A 78 -19.40 -24.29 -9.21
C ASN A 78 -19.62 -23.11 -8.27
N GLN A 79 -20.10 -23.37 -7.04
CA GLN A 79 -20.30 -22.35 -6.00
C GLN A 79 -18.96 -21.80 -5.45
N LYS A 80 -18.25 -21.03 -6.28
CA LYS A 80 -16.99 -20.41 -5.90
C LYS A 80 -17.27 -19.21 -5.00
N LYS A 81 -16.64 -19.20 -3.82
CA LYS A 81 -16.69 -18.08 -2.87
C LYS A 81 -15.55 -17.13 -3.14
N VAL A 82 -15.86 -15.90 -3.51
CA VAL A 82 -14.88 -14.81 -3.61
C VAL A 82 -14.94 -14.03 -2.31
N ARG A 83 -13.79 -13.84 -1.66
CA ARG A 83 -13.66 -13.02 -0.45
C ARG A 83 -12.81 -11.82 -0.78
N PHE A 84 -13.18 -10.67 -0.25
CA PHE A 84 -12.41 -9.45 -0.46
C PHE A 84 -12.55 -8.52 0.72
N VAL A 85 -11.54 -7.68 0.88
CA VAL A 85 -11.52 -6.60 1.84
C VAL A 85 -11.56 -5.27 1.09
N ILE A 86 -12.29 -4.31 1.64
CA ILE A 86 -12.30 -2.92 1.23
C ILE A 86 -11.38 -2.17 2.19
N MET A 87 -10.41 -1.44 1.67
CA MET A 87 -9.42 -0.71 2.45
C MET A 87 -9.14 0.67 1.85
N GLY A 88 -8.56 1.57 2.64
CA GLY A 88 -8.15 2.89 2.16
C GLY A 88 -7.03 2.79 1.13
N ASN A 89 -7.12 3.61 0.07
CA ASN A 89 -5.99 3.80 -0.84
C ASN A 89 -4.99 4.78 -0.23
N LEU A 90 -3.77 4.32 0.03
CA LEU A 90 -2.69 5.16 0.56
C LEU A 90 -2.31 6.31 -0.39
N PHE A 91 -2.42 6.09 -1.70
CA PHE A 91 -2.01 7.07 -2.72
C PHE A 91 -3.15 8.00 -3.16
N CYS A 92 -4.28 8.01 -2.45
CA CYS A 92 -5.33 9.00 -2.63
C CYS A 92 -4.83 10.35 -2.08
N SER A 93 -4.30 11.20 -2.95
CA SER A 93 -3.68 12.48 -2.57
C SER A 93 -3.99 13.57 -3.60
N ASP A 94 -4.12 14.80 -3.13
CA ASP A 94 -4.18 16.01 -3.98
C ASP A 94 -2.84 16.31 -4.68
N HIS A 95 -1.78 15.57 -4.34
CA HIS A 95 -0.46 15.68 -4.93
C HIS A 95 -0.13 14.47 -5.80
N THR A 96 0.45 14.72 -6.98
CA THR A 96 0.92 13.67 -7.88
C THR A 96 2.04 12.86 -7.23
N ILE A 97 1.85 11.54 -7.12
CA ILE A 97 2.89 10.63 -6.64
C ILE A 97 3.84 10.31 -7.80
N HIS A 98 5.11 10.70 -7.68
CA HIS A 98 6.12 10.56 -8.74
C HIS A 98 6.95 9.29 -8.66
N ARG A 99 7.09 8.76 -7.44
CA ARG A 99 7.76 7.49 -7.15
C ARG A 99 6.97 6.73 -6.11
N ARG A 100 6.89 5.41 -6.28
CA ARG A 100 6.23 4.49 -5.35
C ARG A 100 7.24 3.44 -4.95
N PHE A 101 7.26 3.11 -3.67
CA PHE A 101 8.11 2.05 -3.12
C PHE A 101 7.28 1.10 -2.27
N ASP A 102 7.58 -0.18 -2.38
CA ASP A 102 7.22 -1.24 -1.45
C ASP A 102 8.51 -1.62 -0.72
N LEU A 103 8.61 -1.34 0.58
CA LEU A 103 9.83 -1.55 1.37
C LEU A 103 9.58 -2.59 2.47
N LYS A 104 10.46 -3.58 2.60
CA LYS A 104 10.36 -4.67 3.58
C LYS A 104 11.54 -4.72 4.55
N GLY A 105 12.63 -4.03 4.23
CA GLY A 105 13.90 -4.11 4.96
C GLY A 105 14.73 -5.35 4.64
N SER A 106 14.31 -6.18 3.67
CA SER A 106 15.05 -7.36 3.21
C SER A 106 15.63 -7.15 1.80
N SER A 107 16.52 -8.05 1.36
CA SER A 107 17.21 -7.94 0.05
C SER A 107 16.75 -8.97 -0.99
N LEU A 108 16.35 -10.18 -0.57
CA LEU A 108 16.03 -11.27 -1.49
C LEU A 108 14.76 -10.99 -2.31
N GLY A 109 14.90 -10.86 -3.64
CA GLY A 109 13.78 -10.56 -4.54
C GLY A 109 13.23 -9.14 -4.41
N ARG A 110 14.06 -8.22 -3.88
CA ARG A 110 13.71 -6.82 -3.60
C ARG A 110 14.30 -5.83 -4.60
N THR A 111 14.42 -6.27 -5.86
CA THR A 111 14.68 -5.45 -7.06
C THR A 111 13.48 -5.52 -7.99
N THR A 112 13.22 -4.45 -8.74
CA THR A 112 12.19 -4.41 -9.79
C THR A 112 12.71 -5.03 -11.07
N ASP A 113 11.91 -5.92 -11.68
CA ASP A 113 12.32 -6.65 -12.90
C ASP A 113 12.18 -5.81 -14.19
N LYS A 114 11.55 -4.63 -14.10
CA LYS A 114 11.36 -3.73 -15.24
C LYS A 114 12.67 -3.01 -15.61
N PRO A 115 13.02 -2.91 -16.90
CA PRO A 115 14.12 -2.07 -17.36
C PRO A 115 13.92 -0.60 -16.95
N GLN A 116 15.01 0.11 -16.69
CA GLN A 116 14.98 1.52 -16.24
C GLN A 116 14.18 2.45 -17.19
N ALA A 117 14.18 2.15 -18.49
CA ALA A 117 13.45 2.92 -19.50
C ALA A 117 11.92 2.75 -19.42
N GLU A 118 11.43 1.68 -18.81
CA GLU A 118 10.01 1.35 -18.64
C GLU A 118 9.48 1.71 -17.24
N ILE A 119 10.32 2.28 -16.39
CA ILE A 119 9.92 2.73 -15.05
C ILE A 119 9.15 4.05 -15.18
N ASP A 120 7.87 3.99 -14.85
CA ASP A 120 6.96 5.13 -14.79
C ASP A 120 6.53 5.45 -13.34
N GLU A 121 5.64 6.42 -13.18
CA GLU A 121 5.12 6.85 -11.87
C GLU A 121 4.16 5.84 -11.21
N TYR A 122 3.72 4.82 -11.96
CA TYR A 122 2.84 3.73 -11.48
C TYR A 122 3.63 2.48 -11.10
N THR A 123 4.88 2.38 -11.55
CA THR A 123 5.80 1.31 -11.20
C THR A 123 6.17 1.39 -9.72
N THR A 124 5.90 0.31 -9.00
CA THR A 124 6.24 0.18 -7.58
C THR A 124 7.63 -0.43 -7.45
N LEU A 125 8.57 0.40 -7.03
CA LEU A 125 9.97 0.05 -6.79
C LEU A 125 10.11 -0.69 -5.45
N LYS A 126 11.23 -1.38 -5.25
CA LYS A 126 11.51 -2.18 -4.03
C LYS A 126 12.76 -1.68 -3.30
N ASP A 127 13.17 -2.37 -2.24
CA ASP A 127 14.25 -1.93 -1.34
C ASP A 127 15.58 -1.66 -2.05
N LEU A 128 15.99 -2.52 -2.99
CA LEU A 128 17.27 -2.38 -3.69
C LEU A 128 17.21 -1.34 -4.83
N ASP A 129 16.00 -0.90 -5.20
CA ASP A 129 15.79 0.19 -6.14
C ASP A 129 15.79 1.56 -5.44
N LEU A 130 15.75 1.59 -4.10
CA LEU A 130 15.64 2.81 -3.31
C LEU A 130 16.97 3.58 -3.31
N ASN A 131 17.04 4.60 -4.14
CA ASN A 131 18.18 5.51 -4.25
C ASN A 131 17.98 6.85 -3.51
N PHE A 132 17.08 6.88 -2.52
CA PHE A 132 16.75 8.08 -1.75
C PHE A 132 17.16 7.96 -0.29
N ILE A 133 17.54 9.11 0.29
CA ILE A 133 17.64 9.29 1.74
C ILE A 133 16.56 10.28 2.15
N PHE A 134 15.60 9.82 2.95
CA PHE A 134 14.54 10.67 3.49
C PHE A 134 15.06 11.40 4.72
N ARG A 135 15.15 12.74 4.63
CA ARG A 135 15.50 13.60 5.75
C ARG A 135 14.24 14.24 6.31
N LEU A 136 13.89 13.87 7.53
CA LEU A 136 12.78 14.45 8.28
C LEU A 136 13.34 15.42 9.32
N GLN A 137 12.55 16.44 9.66
CA GLN A 137 12.84 17.27 10.84
C GLN A 137 12.85 16.37 12.08
N LYS A 138 13.69 16.69 13.06
CA LYS A 138 13.91 15.84 14.24
C LYS A 138 12.60 15.42 14.93
N GLN A 139 11.71 16.38 15.17
CA GLN A 139 10.41 16.11 15.80
C GLN A 139 9.57 15.13 14.98
N TRP A 140 9.44 15.37 13.67
CA TRP A 140 8.70 14.48 12.77
C TRP A 140 9.31 13.08 12.70
N PHE A 141 10.64 12.99 12.71
CA PHE A 141 11.34 11.71 12.73
C PHE A 141 11.05 10.93 14.02
N GLU A 142 11.09 11.59 15.18
CA GLU A 142 10.79 10.97 16.48
C GLU A 142 9.32 10.54 16.57
N GLU A 143 8.39 11.37 16.09
CA GLU A 143 6.96 11.03 16.02
C GLU A 143 6.70 9.85 15.07
N PHE A 144 7.26 9.90 13.86
CA PHE A 144 7.10 8.83 12.87
C PHE A 144 7.72 7.52 13.35
N ARG A 145 9.00 7.53 13.72
CA ARG A 145 9.76 6.32 14.08
C ARG A 145 9.30 5.78 15.42
N SER A 146 9.53 6.55 16.48
CA SER A 146 9.44 6.04 17.85
C SER A 146 8.03 5.99 18.41
N ARG A 147 7.11 6.81 17.89
CA ARG A 147 5.73 6.81 18.38
C ARG A 147 4.78 6.00 17.53
N GLN A 148 4.98 5.96 16.21
CA GLN A 148 4.04 5.30 15.33
C GLN A 148 4.54 3.98 14.72
N VAL A 149 5.69 3.99 14.03
CA VAL A 149 6.22 2.78 13.38
C VAL A 149 6.49 1.68 14.40
N ASP A 150 7.14 2.01 15.52
CA ASP A 150 7.43 1.03 16.57
C ASP A 150 6.15 0.41 17.14
N LYS A 151 5.08 1.21 17.30
CA LYS A 151 3.78 0.72 17.80
C LYS A 151 3.03 -0.14 16.80
N ASP A 152 3.07 0.22 15.52
CA ASP A 152 2.49 -0.62 14.46
C ASP A 152 3.23 -1.95 14.33
N CYS A 153 4.56 -1.94 14.43
CA CYS A 153 5.39 -3.15 14.42
C CYS A 153 5.11 -4.06 15.63
N GLU A 154 5.04 -3.48 16.85
CA GLU A 154 4.71 -4.21 18.08
C GLU A 154 3.34 -4.91 17.96
N PHE A 155 2.34 -4.21 17.43
CA PHE A 155 1.02 -4.78 17.16
C PHE A 155 1.07 -5.94 16.16
N LEU A 156 1.74 -5.76 15.02
CA LEU A 156 1.84 -6.79 13.99
C LEU A 156 2.60 -8.03 14.50
N GLU A 157 3.64 -7.83 15.31
CA GLU A 157 4.40 -8.90 15.95
C GLU A 157 3.53 -9.70 16.94
N GLN A 158 2.77 -9.03 17.81
CA GLN A 158 1.87 -9.68 18.77
C GLN A 158 0.81 -10.53 18.07
N GLU A 159 0.28 -10.04 16.94
CA GLU A 159 -0.66 -10.78 16.10
C GLU A 159 0.02 -11.84 15.22
N LYS A 160 1.35 -11.97 15.26
CA LYS A 160 2.15 -12.92 14.46
C LYS A 160 1.99 -12.70 12.95
N ILE A 161 1.89 -11.44 12.55
CA ILE A 161 1.80 -11.01 11.16
C ILE A 161 3.20 -10.66 10.68
N MET A 162 3.59 -11.20 9.53
CA MET A 162 4.88 -10.93 8.89
C MET A 162 4.65 -10.64 7.41
N ASP A 163 5.74 -10.45 6.66
CA ASP A 163 5.72 -10.19 5.22
C ASP A 163 4.94 -8.94 4.80
N TYR A 164 4.70 -8.03 5.74
CA TYR A 164 4.17 -6.70 5.46
C TYR A 164 5.25 -5.80 4.85
N SER A 165 4.81 -4.79 4.12
CA SER A 165 5.67 -3.77 3.52
C SER A 165 5.21 -2.40 3.97
N LEU A 166 6.15 -1.47 4.13
CA LEU A 166 5.86 -0.04 4.17
C LEU A 166 5.75 0.47 2.73
N LEU A 167 4.55 0.88 2.34
CA LEU A 167 4.33 1.56 1.07
C LEU A 167 4.67 3.04 1.21
N VAL A 168 5.48 3.56 0.29
CA VAL A 168 5.94 4.96 0.30
C VAL A 168 5.64 5.62 -1.04
N GLY A 169 4.93 6.74 -1.00
CA GLY A 169 4.68 7.60 -2.15
C GLY A 169 5.49 8.89 -2.03
N VAL A 170 6.24 9.26 -3.06
CA VAL A 170 7.08 10.46 -3.06
C VAL A 170 6.52 11.48 -4.05
N HIS A 171 6.14 12.64 -3.54
CA HIS A 171 5.86 13.83 -4.33
C HIS A 171 7.06 14.79 -4.32
N PHE A 172 7.32 15.41 -5.46
CA PHE A 172 8.36 16.42 -5.63
C PHE A 172 7.69 17.75 -5.92
N ARG A 173 7.82 18.71 -5.00
CA ARG A 173 7.29 20.05 -5.19
C ARG A 173 8.04 20.73 -6.35
N GLY A 174 7.30 21.25 -7.34
CA GLY A 174 7.88 22.08 -8.42
C GLY A 174 8.43 21.32 -9.63
N LYS A 175 7.65 20.39 -10.22
CA LYS A 175 7.99 19.54 -11.39
C LYS A 175 8.54 20.26 -12.64
N ARG A 176 8.57 21.61 -12.71
CA ARG A 176 9.24 22.37 -13.78
C ARG A 176 10.73 22.68 -13.52
N GLU A 177 11.24 22.58 -12.29
CA GLU A 177 12.63 22.95 -11.98
C GLU A 177 13.55 21.76 -11.67
N ILE A 178 13.05 20.70 -11.05
CA ILE A 178 13.89 19.56 -10.62
C ILE A 178 14.37 18.71 -11.81
N LEU A 179 13.58 18.60 -12.90
CA LEU A 179 14.05 17.92 -14.12
C LEU A 179 15.25 18.64 -14.75
N LYS A 180 15.39 19.95 -14.59
CA LYS A 180 16.60 20.68 -15.01
C LYS A 180 17.80 20.44 -14.08
N ALA A 181 17.57 20.06 -12.82
CA ALA A 181 18.63 19.75 -11.86
C ALA A 181 19.18 18.32 -12.05
N LEU A 182 18.30 17.34 -12.31
CA LEU A 182 18.71 15.95 -12.50
C LEU A 182 19.36 15.68 -13.87
N CYS A 183 18.97 16.40 -14.93
CA CYS A 183 19.61 16.29 -16.24
C CYS A 183 20.97 17.03 -16.35
N LYS A 184 21.37 17.83 -15.35
CA LYS A 184 22.65 18.56 -15.37
C LYS A 184 23.82 17.81 -14.72
N ASN A 185 23.55 16.73 -13.97
CA ASN A 185 24.58 15.96 -13.25
C ASN A 185 25.09 14.70 -13.99
N THR A 186 24.77 14.54 -15.28
CA THR A 186 25.29 13.44 -16.13
C THR A 186 26.22 13.91 -17.26
N LYS A 187 26.82 15.10 -17.14
CA LYS A 187 28.01 15.46 -17.92
C LYS A 187 29.17 15.77 -16.98
N CYS A 188 29.92 14.72 -16.64
CA CYS A 188 31.36 14.79 -16.45
C CYS A 188 31.95 13.44 -16.84
#